data_AF-T0SAI5-F1
#
_entry.id   AF-T0SAI5-F1
#
_cell.length_a   1.000
_cell.length_b   1.000
_cell.length_c   1.000
_cell.angle_alpha   90.00
_cell.angle_beta   90.00
_cell.angle_gamma   90.00
#
_symmetry.space_group_name_H-M   'P 1'
#
loop_
_entity.id
_entity.type
_entity.pdbx_description
1 polymer ?
#
loop_
_entity_poly.entity_id
_entity_poly.type
_entity_poly.pdbx_seq_one_letter_code
_entity_poly.pdbx_strand_id
1 'polypeptide(L)'
;MNNRVRKSRQPRIFKFGFGLILVVIVILIGLLAYEKIHSSVPSGKVTSLNSAKHDKTSSWVSTWAASPVDMGNHKYTGTIRNMLVTTVAGDSLRVNFTNAFGDSDLQVEDAYIAIADAKGNAIGKTSSLWLQKISKNGLVVTGKAARLLTNTEVKNPDDNGKSGTVLTIEAPYLTQAPDGTYVLLFSAGSYATADYFTGYAISKKLSGPYHYQGALATTALLKNQIVGPGGAELVQGKNDVETLLLHGWINGVNKTKSSRQLYELSFLWEEGHIPKVTK
;
A
#
# COMPACT_ATOMS: atom_id res chain seq x y z
N MET A 1 17.68 -94.80 37.66
CA MET A 1 17.68 -93.89 38.82
C MET A 1 18.67 -92.75 38.56
N ASN A 2 18.26 -91.53 38.95
CA ASN A 2 18.98 -90.24 39.00
C ASN A 2 19.08 -89.36 37.75
N ASN A 3 18.11 -88.43 37.71
CA ASN A 3 18.04 -87.15 37.00
C ASN A 3 19.30 -86.27 37.15
N ARG A 4 19.73 -85.62 36.06
CA ARG A 4 20.27 -84.26 36.06
C ARG A 4 19.87 -83.51 34.79
N VAL A 5 18.91 -82.60 34.92
CA VAL A 5 18.57 -81.57 33.93
C VAL A 5 19.63 -80.47 33.99
N ARG A 6 20.31 -80.18 32.86
CA ARG A 6 21.20 -79.02 32.72
C ARG A 6 20.52 -77.94 31.87
N LYS A 7 20.42 -76.74 32.47
CA LYS A 7 19.80 -75.50 31.98
C LYS A 7 20.32 -75.06 30.61
N SER A 8 19.40 -74.68 29.72
CA SER A 8 19.69 -74.00 28.46
C SER A 8 20.17 -72.56 28.70
N ARG A 9 21.17 -72.13 27.92
CA ARG A 9 21.72 -70.76 27.95
C ARG A 9 20.78 -69.81 27.21
N GLN A 10 20.41 -68.71 27.87
CA GLN A 10 19.67 -67.58 27.29
C GLN A 10 20.55 -66.80 26.28
N PRO A 11 20.02 -66.40 25.10
CA PRO A 11 20.75 -65.54 24.18
C PRO A 11 20.76 -64.08 24.65
N ARG A 12 21.92 -63.42 24.52
CA ARG A 12 22.09 -61.98 24.79
C ARG A 12 21.45 -61.16 23.66
N ILE A 13 20.47 -60.33 24.01
CA ILE A 13 19.85 -59.36 23.10
C ILE A 13 20.77 -58.12 23.05
N PHE A 14 21.39 -57.87 21.90
CA PHE A 14 21.99 -56.57 21.58
C PHE A 14 20.86 -55.56 21.34
N LYS A 15 20.73 -54.56 22.22
CA LYS A 15 19.84 -53.41 22.00
C LYS A 15 20.52 -52.45 21.03
N PHE A 16 20.13 -52.48 19.76
CA PHE A 16 20.37 -51.33 18.87
C PHE A 16 19.37 -50.23 19.24
N GLY A 17 19.90 -49.04 19.53
CA GLY A 17 19.13 -47.89 19.97
C GLY A 17 18.19 -47.37 18.87
N PHE A 18 16.92 -47.17 19.24
CA PHE A 18 15.85 -46.57 18.43
C PHE A 18 16.06 -45.07 18.09
N GLY A 19 17.27 -44.53 18.28
CA GLY A 19 17.55 -43.10 18.12
C GLY A 19 17.59 -42.60 16.66
N LEU A 20 17.88 -43.46 15.69
CA LEU A 20 18.01 -43.04 14.28
C LEU A 20 16.68 -43.03 13.51
N ILE A 21 15.71 -43.84 13.93
CA ILE A 21 14.41 -43.97 13.25
C ILE A 21 13.50 -42.76 13.53
N LEU A 22 13.59 -42.15 14.72
CA LEU A 22 12.77 -40.99 15.06
C LEU A 22 13.18 -39.73 14.28
N VAL A 23 14.48 -39.52 14.03
CA VAL A 23 14.98 -38.33 13.31
C VAL A 23 14.60 -38.38 11.83
N VAL A 24 14.66 -39.55 11.19
CA VAL A 24 14.26 -39.72 9.79
C VAL A 24 12.74 -39.54 9.61
N ILE A 25 11.92 -40.04 10.55
CA ILE A 25 10.46 -39.88 10.50
C ILE A 25 10.04 -38.42 10.70
N VAL A 26 10.69 -37.66 11.60
CA VAL A 26 10.36 -36.24 11.81
C VAL A 26 10.73 -35.39 10.60
N ILE A 27 11.85 -35.68 9.92
CA ILE A 27 12.25 -34.97 8.69
C ILE A 27 11.29 -35.32 7.52
N LEU A 28 10.86 -36.58 7.39
CA LEU A 28 9.89 -36.99 6.37
C LEU A 28 8.49 -36.40 6.60
N ILE A 29 8.01 -36.35 7.86
CA ILE A 29 6.73 -35.70 8.19
C ILE A 29 6.84 -34.19 7.98
N GLY A 30 8.00 -33.58 8.27
CA GLY A 30 8.28 -32.17 8.00
C GLY A 30 8.26 -31.83 6.50
N LEU A 31 8.89 -32.65 5.65
CA LEU A 31 8.84 -32.46 4.19
C LEU A 31 7.46 -32.74 3.60
N LEU A 32 6.76 -33.77 4.07
CA LEU A 32 5.40 -34.09 3.60
C LEU A 32 4.36 -33.05 4.05
N ALA A 33 4.53 -32.45 5.23
CA ALA A 33 3.73 -31.32 5.69
C ALA A 33 4.06 -30.03 4.91
N TYR A 34 5.34 -29.81 4.56
CA TYR A 34 5.77 -28.68 3.74
C TYR A 34 5.16 -28.74 2.33
N GLU A 35 5.13 -29.91 1.69
CA GLU A 35 4.45 -30.09 0.39
C GLU A 35 2.91 -30.04 0.52
N LYS A 36 2.33 -30.50 1.62
CA LYS A 36 0.87 -30.45 1.82
C LYS A 36 0.33 -29.03 2.09
N ILE A 37 1.15 -28.16 2.66
CA ILE A 37 0.81 -26.73 2.87
C ILE A 37 1.04 -25.90 1.59
N HIS A 38 1.97 -26.29 0.71
CA HIS A 38 2.18 -25.64 -0.59
C HIS A 38 1.30 -26.20 -1.74
N SER A 39 0.51 -27.25 -1.50
CA SER A 39 -0.37 -27.86 -2.51
C SER A 39 -1.87 -27.57 -2.31
N SER A 40 -2.26 -26.79 -1.30
CA SER A 40 -3.62 -26.24 -1.18
C SER A 40 -3.77 -24.90 -1.91
N VAL A 41 -3.21 -24.80 -3.11
CA VAL A 41 -3.75 -23.87 -4.11
C VAL A 41 -5.08 -24.49 -4.54
N PRO A 42 -6.22 -23.80 -4.45
CA PRO A 42 -7.48 -24.34 -4.92
C PRO A 42 -7.33 -24.74 -6.40
N SER A 43 -7.35 -26.04 -6.70
CA SER A 43 -7.31 -26.59 -8.06
C SER A 43 -8.66 -26.45 -8.78
N GLY A 44 -9.51 -25.54 -8.30
CA GLY A 44 -10.71 -25.12 -9.00
C GLY A 44 -10.30 -24.50 -10.32
N LYS A 45 -10.43 -25.28 -11.39
CA LYS A 45 -10.42 -24.77 -12.76
C LYS A 45 -11.41 -23.60 -12.77
N VAL A 46 -10.93 -22.37 -12.94
CA VAL A 46 -11.78 -21.18 -13.06
C VAL A 46 -12.56 -21.34 -14.37
N THR A 47 -13.72 -22.00 -14.31
CA THR A 47 -14.51 -22.38 -15.48
C THR A 47 -15.33 -21.23 -16.04
N SER A 48 -15.38 -20.10 -15.32
CA SER A 48 -15.71 -18.79 -15.87
C SER A 48 -15.23 -17.72 -14.89
N LEU A 49 -14.26 -16.91 -15.29
CA LEU A 49 -14.27 -15.53 -14.84
C LEU A 49 -15.52 -14.97 -15.52
N ASN A 50 -16.61 -14.76 -14.78
CA ASN A 50 -17.65 -13.87 -15.25
C ASN A 50 -17.02 -12.47 -15.28
N SER A 51 -16.22 -12.19 -16.32
CA SER A 51 -15.93 -10.83 -16.72
C SER A 51 -17.28 -10.20 -16.97
N ALA A 52 -17.65 -9.24 -16.12
CA ALA A 52 -18.83 -8.43 -16.32
C ALA A 52 -18.82 -8.00 -17.80
N LYS A 53 -19.94 -8.25 -18.49
CA LYS A 53 -20.12 -7.86 -19.89
C LYS A 53 -19.68 -6.40 -19.99
N HIS A 54 -18.68 -6.09 -20.83
CA HIS A 54 -18.17 -4.73 -20.98
C HIS A 54 -19.31 -3.81 -21.41
N ASP A 55 -19.92 -3.15 -20.44
CA ASP A 55 -21.01 -2.23 -20.66
C ASP A 55 -20.41 -0.92 -21.16
N LYS A 56 -20.54 -0.69 -22.48
CA LYS A 56 -20.08 0.54 -23.13
C LYS A 56 -20.81 1.80 -22.63
N THR A 57 -21.83 1.65 -21.79
CA THR A 57 -22.58 2.77 -21.18
C THR A 57 -22.13 3.10 -19.75
N SER A 58 -21.34 2.24 -19.12
CA SER A 58 -20.78 2.47 -17.77
C SER A 58 -19.37 3.05 -17.85
N SER A 59 -19.23 4.34 -17.56
CA SER A 59 -17.96 5.07 -17.50
C SER A 59 -17.26 5.00 -16.12
N TRP A 60 -17.60 4.02 -15.28
CA TRP A 60 -17.04 3.90 -13.93
C TRP A 60 -15.73 3.13 -13.93
N VAL A 61 -14.65 3.76 -13.46
CA VAL A 61 -13.42 3.06 -13.03
C VAL A 61 -13.64 2.59 -11.60
N SER A 62 -13.59 1.28 -11.38
CA SER A 62 -13.74 0.67 -10.06
C SER A 62 -12.39 0.29 -9.48
N THR A 63 -12.23 0.52 -8.19
CA THR A 63 -11.08 0.08 -7.40
C THR A 63 -11.57 -0.28 -6.00
N TRP A 64 -10.84 -1.16 -5.34
CA TRP A 64 -11.17 -1.65 -4.01
C TRP A 64 -9.89 -1.75 -3.19
N ALA A 65 -10.02 -1.53 -1.90
CA ALA A 65 -8.96 -1.73 -0.93
C ALA A 65 -9.59 -2.37 0.33
N ALA A 66 -8.80 -3.15 1.06
CA ALA A 66 -9.20 -3.71 2.35
C ALA A 66 -8.51 -2.92 3.47
N SER A 67 -9.01 -3.06 4.70
CA SER A 67 -8.32 -2.54 5.89
C SER A 67 -6.87 -3.04 5.89
N PRO A 68 -5.85 -2.16 5.97
CA PRO A 68 -4.46 -2.59 6.05
C PRO A 68 -4.11 -3.19 7.42
N VAL A 69 -4.99 -3.09 8.41
CA VAL A 69 -4.78 -3.62 9.76
C VAL A 69 -5.68 -4.84 9.99
N ASP A 70 -5.06 -5.99 10.29
CA ASP A 70 -5.73 -7.15 10.90
C ASP A 70 -6.00 -6.85 12.38
N MET A 71 -7.25 -7.03 12.79
CA MET A 71 -7.68 -6.71 14.15
C MET A 71 -7.32 -7.77 15.19
N GLY A 72 -6.93 -8.98 14.76
CA GLY A 72 -6.66 -10.08 15.69
C GLY A 72 -7.73 -10.22 16.78
N ASN A 73 -7.34 -10.75 17.94
CA ASN A 73 -8.20 -10.87 19.13
C ASN A 73 -7.70 -9.92 20.23
N HIS A 74 -7.63 -8.62 19.91
CA HIS A 74 -7.15 -7.61 20.86
C HIS A 74 -8.33 -6.80 21.40
N LYS A 75 -8.43 -6.72 22.74
CA LYS A 75 -9.43 -5.91 23.47
C LYS A 75 -9.19 -4.41 23.28
N TYR A 76 -9.21 -3.92 22.05
CA TYR A 76 -9.05 -2.52 21.71
C TYR A 76 -10.39 -1.79 21.88
N THR A 77 -10.40 -0.72 22.66
CA THR A 77 -11.62 0.05 22.99
C THR A 77 -11.64 1.44 22.34
N GLY A 78 -10.68 1.74 21.45
CA GLY A 78 -10.59 3.03 20.74
C GLY A 78 -11.14 2.99 19.31
N THR A 79 -11.12 4.14 18.62
CA THR A 79 -11.42 4.24 17.18
C THR A 79 -10.19 3.85 16.36
N ILE A 80 -10.39 2.99 15.37
CA ILE A 80 -9.35 2.60 14.42
C ILE A 80 -9.56 3.38 13.13
N ARG A 81 -8.51 4.10 12.72
CA ARG A 81 -8.52 4.87 11.50
C ARG A 81 -7.89 4.05 10.38
N ASN A 82 -8.74 3.46 9.54
CA ASN A 82 -8.31 2.87 8.29
C ASN A 82 -8.35 3.93 7.18
N MET A 83 -7.25 4.06 6.46
CA MET A 83 -7.21 4.88 5.26
C MET A 83 -7.22 3.95 4.06
N LEU A 84 -8.33 3.96 3.33
CA LEU A 84 -8.42 3.31 2.04
C LEU A 84 -7.89 4.26 0.97
N VAL A 85 -7.07 3.71 0.08
CA VAL A 85 -6.31 4.51 -0.87
C VAL A 85 -6.64 4.03 -2.26
N THR A 86 -7.09 4.97 -3.08
CA THR A 86 -7.44 4.73 -4.47
C THR A 86 -7.24 6.04 -5.22
N THR A 87 -6.35 6.06 -6.19
CA THR A 87 -6.24 7.17 -7.13
C THR A 87 -7.08 6.86 -8.37
N VAL A 88 -8.29 7.43 -8.45
CA VAL A 88 -9.18 7.31 -9.61
C VAL A 88 -9.45 8.66 -10.24
N ALA A 89 -9.35 8.73 -11.57
CA ALA A 89 -9.74 9.90 -12.34
C ALA A 89 -11.23 9.80 -12.72
N GLY A 90 -11.93 10.93 -12.68
CA GLY A 90 -13.35 11.01 -13.04
C GLY A 90 -13.94 12.38 -12.72
N ASP A 91 -15.19 12.60 -13.13
CA ASP A 91 -16.00 13.76 -12.74
C ASP A 91 -16.99 13.46 -11.62
N SER A 92 -17.13 12.18 -11.27
CA SER A 92 -18.07 11.64 -10.30
C SER A 92 -17.41 10.52 -9.50
N LEU A 93 -17.73 10.43 -8.20
CA LEU A 93 -17.24 9.35 -7.34
C LEU A 93 -18.41 8.72 -6.57
N ARG A 94 -18.32 7.40 -6.40
CA ARG A 94 -19.13 6.64 -5.45
C ARG A 94 -18.21 5.81 -4.57
N VAL A 95 -18.34 5.94 -3.25
CA VAL A 95 -17.62 5.10 -2.28
C VAL A 95 -18.63 4.17 -1.62
N ASN A 96 -18.30 2.88 -1.54
CA ASN A 96 -19.09 1.89 -0.82
C ASN A 96 -18.23 1.28 0.29
N PHE A 97 -18.56 1.58 1.55
CA PHE A 97 -17.93 0.95 2.71
C PHE A 97 -18.72 -0.32 3.06
N THR A 98 -18.03 -1.46 3.14
CA THR A 98 -18.67 -2.75 3.41
C THR A 98 -17.87 -3.55 4.43
N ASN A 99 -18.59 -4.25 5.32
CA ASN A 99 -18.04 -5.31 6.17
C ASN A 99 -18.53 -6.68 5.69
N ALA A 100 -18.56 -6.89 4.36
CA ALA A 100 -19.08 -8.11 3.74
C ALA A 100 -18.42 -9.41 4.24
N PHE A 101 -17.25 -9.32 4.90
CA PHE A 101 -16.48 -10.46 5.39
C PHE A 101 -16.37 -10.51 6.93
N GLY A 102 -17.05 -9.62 7.67
CA GLY A 102 -17.00 -9.60 9.13
C GLY A 102 -18.32 -10.02 9.79
N ASP A 103 -18.24 -10.44 11.05
CA ASP A 103 -19.36 -11.01 11.81
C ASP A 103 -20.11 -9.97 12.69
N SER A 104 -19.86 -8.67 12.47
CA SER A 104 -20.47 -7.57 13.23
C SER A 104 -20.80 -6.38 12.32
N ASP A 105 -21.62 -5.45 12.83
CA ASP A 105 -21.99 -4.25 12.08
C ASP A 105 -20.78 -3.35 11.79
N LEU A 106 -20.71 -2.82 10.56
CA LEU A 106 -19.72 -1.82 10.20
C LEU A 106 -19.98 -0.51 10.94
N GLN A 107 -19.09 -0.13 11.86
CA GLN A 107 -19.13 1.15 12.55
C GLN A 107 -18.19 2.16 11.87
N VAL A 108 -18.77 3.19 11.23
CA VAL A 108 -18.00 4.32 10.66
C VAL A 108 -18.24 5.54 11.54
N GLU A 109 -17.20 6.05 12.18
CA GLU A 109 -17.28 7.31 12.93
C GLU A 109 -17.33 8.49 11.96
N ASP A 110 -16.27 8.64 11.16
CA ASP A 110 -16.11 9.68 10.16
C ASP A 110 -15.49 9.13 8.87
N ALA A 111 -15.82 9.75 7.73
CA ALA A 111 -15.21 9.46 6.44
C ALA A 111 -14.81 10.76 5.72
N TYR A 112 -13.65 10.76 5.08
CA TYR A 112 -13.11 11.91 4.36
C TYR A 112 -12.58 11.48 3.00
N ILE A 113 -12.58 12.42 2.05
CA ILE A 113 -11.93 12.26 0.76
C ILE A 113 -10.94 13.39 0.50
N ALA A 114 -9.77 13.03 -0.03
CA ALA A 114 -8.83 13.97 -0.60
C ALA A 114 -9.10 14.16 -2.10
N ILE A 115 -9.18 15.41 -2.55
CA ILE A 115 -9.53 15.78 -3.93
C ILE A 115 -8.42 16.66 -4.50
N ALA A 116 -7.94 16.32 -5.70
CA ALA A 116 -7.03 17.16 -6.47
C ALA A 116 -7.82 18.06 -7.44
N ASP A 117 -7.64 19.38 -7.35
CA ASP A 117 -8.05 20.29 -8.42
C ASP A 117 -6.89 20.48 -9.41
N ALA A 118 -6.68 19.48 -10.25
CA ALA A 118 -5.72 19.54 -11.35
C ALA A 118 -6.24 20.39 -12.54
N LYS A 119 -7.56 20.67 -12.60
CA LYS A 119 -8.15 21.52 -13.65
C LYS A 119 -7.59 22.94 -13.60
N GLY A 120 -7.16 23.40 -12.42
CA GLY A 120 -6.46 24.67 -12.27
C GLY A 120 -5.33 24.84 -13.30
N ASN A 121 -4.44 23.87 -13.44
CA ASN A 121 -3.31 23.96 -14.37
C ASN A 121 -3.74 24.10 -15.84
N ALA A 122 -4.80 23.41 -16.26
CA ALA A 122 -5.28 23.45 -17.65
C ALA A 122 -5.81 24.82 -18.09
N ILE A 123 -6.17 25.69 -17.12
CA ILE A 123 -6.69 27.05 -17.37
C ILE A 123 -5.82 28.14 -16.70
N GLY A 124 -4.58 27.82 -16.33
CA GLY A 124 -3.63 28.77 -15.73
C GLY A 124 -3.98 29.23 -14.32
N LYS A 125 -4.84 28.49 -13.60
CA LYS A 125 -5.18 28.72 -12.19
C LYS A 125 -4.34 27.85 -11.25
N THR A 126 -4.30 28.24 -9.98
CA THR A 126 -3.62 27.49 -8.92
C THR A 126 -4.18 26.08 -8.79
N SER A 127 -3.28 25.09 -8.79
CA SER A 127 -3.60 23.70 -8.47
C SER A 127 -3.54 23.51 -6.96
N SER A 128 -4.60 22.95 -6.36
CA SER A 128 -4.69 22.78 -4.90
C SER A 128 -5.22 21.40 -4.52
N LEU A 129 -4.79 20.93 -3.36
CA LEU A 129 -5.23 19.69 -2.72
C LEU A 129 -6.22 20.04 -1.60
N TRP A 130 -7.34 19.33 -1.56
CA TRP A 130 -8.44 19.59 -0.63
C TRP A 130 -8.80 18.34 0.15
N LEU A 131 -9.28 18.52 1.38
CA LEU A 131 -9.93 17.49 2.18
C LEU A 131 -11.38 17.85 2.39
N GLN A 132 -12.29 16.91 2.17
CA GLN A 132 -13.71 17.14 2.40
C GLN A 132 -14.36 15.96 3.12
N LYS A 133 -15.20 16.29 4.10
CA LYS A 133 -15.97 15.29 4.84
C LYS A 133 -17.08 14.73 3.95
N ILE A 134 -17.24 13.41 3.99
CA ILE A 134 -18.34 12.70 3.33
C ILE A 134 -19.23 12.04 4.39
N SER A 135 -20.45 11.71 4.00
CA SER A 135 -21.36 10.93 4.83
C SER A 135 -20.73 9.56 5.13
N LYS A 136 -21.14 8.94 6.23
CA LYS A 136 -20.66 7.62 6.66
C LYS A 136 -20.82 6.54 5.58
N ASN A 137 -21.86 6.67 4.74
CA ASN A 137 -22.10 5.76 3.62
C ASN A 137 -21.33 6.12 2.33
N GLY A 138 -20.52 7.19 2.34
CA GLY A 138 -19.65 7.57 1.23
C GLY A 138 -20.36 8.17 0.01
N LEU A 139 -21.66 8.47 0.10
CA LEU A 139 -22.48 8.89 -1.05
C LEU A 139 -22.66 10.40 -1.17
N VAL A 140 -22.45 11.15 -0.09
CA VAL A 140 -22.75 12.58 -0.04
C VAL A 140 -21.59 13.33 0.60
N VAL A 141 -21.24 14.48 0.02
CA VAL A 141 -20.33 15.43 0.64
C VAL A 141 -21.08 16.23 1.71
N THR A 142 -20.60 16.23 2.95
CA THR A 142 -21.37 16.73 4.12
C THR A 142 -20.77 17.96 4.79
N GLY A 143 -19.55 18.39 4.40
CA GLY A 143 -18.86 19.53 5.01
C GLY A 143 -18.19 20.47 4.01
N LYS A 144 -17.66 21.60 4.50
CA LYS A 144 -16.85 22.52 3.69
C LYS A 144 -15.51 21.86 3.34
N ALA A 145 -15.04 22.06 2.11
CA ALA A 145 -13.71 21.65 1.70
C ALA A 145 -12.64 22.47 2.44
N ALA A 146 -11.67 21.79 3.03
CA ALA A 146 -10.49 22.38 3.64
C ALA A 146 -9.32 22.30 2.65
N ARG A 147 -8.70 23.43 2.34
CA ARG A 147 -7.51 23.47 1.48
C ARG A 147 -6.32 22.94 2.28
N LEU A 148 -5.70 21.87 1.80
CA LEU A 148 -4.53 21.28 2.45
C LEU A 148 -3.24 21.96 2.01
N LEU A 149 -3.06 22.12 0.70
CA LEU A 149 -1.83 22.63 0.07
C LEU A 149 -2.17 23.21 -1.32
N THR A 150 -1.41 24.22 -1.76
CA THR A 150 -1.49 24.82 -3.10
C THR A 150 -0.13 24.79 -3.78
N ASN A 151 -0.10 24.66 -5.11
CA ASN A 151 1.12 24.59 -5.92
C ASN A 151 2.08 25.77 -5.69
N THR A 152 1.58 26.97 -5.40
CA THR A 152 2.39 28.16 -5.07
C THR A 152 3.13 28.05 -3.74
N GLU A 153 2.83 27.05 -2.92
CA GLU A 153 3.51 26.75 -1.66
C GLU A 153 4.58 25.64 -1.83
N VAL A 154 4.71 25.08 -3.05
CA VAL A 154 5.61 23.96 -3.35
C VAL A 154 6.69 24.41 -4.32
N LYS A 155 7.94 24.40 -3.86
CA LYS A 155 9.12 24.72 -4.69
C LYS A 155 9.53 23.51 -5.52
N ASN A 156 10.11 23.77 -6.69
CA ASN A 156 10.84 22.74 -7.43
C ASN A 156 12.06 22.29 -6.61
N PRO A 157 12.37 20.98 -6.57
CA PRO A 157 13.62 20.46 -6.03
C PRO A 157 14.82 20.96 -6.83
N ASP A 158 15.95 21.17 -6.17
CA ASP A 158 17.18 21.69 -6.81
C ASP A 158 17.72 20.76 -7.90
N ASP A 159 17.36 19.48 -7.87
CA ASP A 159 17.86 18.43 -8.75
C ASP A 159 16.99 18.15 -9.99
N ASN A 160 15.87 18.85 -10.17
CA ASN A 160 14.96 18.63 -11.30
C ASN A 160 15.16 19.64 -12.46
N GLY A 161 16.10 20.57 -12.32
CA GLY A 161 16.45 21.55 -13.35
C GLY A 161 15.40 22.65 -13.57
N LYS A 162 14.45 22.82 -12.64
CA LYS A 162 13.46 23.91 -12.64
C LYS A 162 13.67 24.83 -11.45
N SER A 163 13.29 26.09 -11.61
CA SER A 163 13.32 27.10 -10.55
C SER A 163 11.91 27.55 -10.18
N GLY A 164 11.77 28.17 -9.00
CA GLY A 164 10.48 28.67 -8.52
C GLY A 164 9.52 27.56 -8.11
N THR A 165 8.23 27.88 -8.05
CA THR A 165 7.20 26.95 -7.61
C THR A 165 6.69 26.07 -8.75
N VAL A 166 6.14 24.91 -8.39
CA VAL A 166 5.59 23.96 -9.36
C VAL A 166 4.29 24.50 -9.97
N LEU A 167 3.99 24.09 -11.20
CA LEU A 167 2.75 24.47 -11.89
C LEU A 167 1.54 23.65 -11.44
N THR A 168 1.75 22.40 -11.04
CA THR A 168 0.68 21.48 -10.67
C THR A 168 1.07 20.69 -9.43
N ILE A 169 0.09 20.43 -8.57
CA ILE A 169 0.15 19.38 -7.56
C ILE A 169 -1.09 18.49 -7.67
N GLU A 170 -0.92 17.18 -7.58
CA GLU A 170 -2.01 16.21 -7.77
C GLU A 170 -1.76 14.92 -6.98
N ALA A 171 -2.70 13.97 -7.11
CA ALA A 171 -2.63 12.64 -6.49
C ALA A 171 -2.25 12.67 -4.99
N PRO A 172 -3.10 13.30 -4.14
CA PRO A 172 -2.85 13.37 -2.71
C PRO A 172 -2.98 11.99 -2.06
N TYR A 173 -1.98 11.62 -1.26
CA TYR A 173 -2.03 10.50 -0.33
C TYR A 173 -1.81 11.03 1.08
N LEU A 174 -2.82 10.93 1.92
CA LEU A 174 -2.77 11.43 3.29
C LEU A 174 -2.58 10.26 4.24
N THR A 175 -1.58 10.34 5.12
CA THR A 175 -1.29 9.37 6.19
C THR A 175 -1.01 10.01 7.53
N GLN A 176 -1.00 9.18 8.58
CA GLN A 176 -0.50 9.55 9.89
C GLN A 176 0.78 8.74 10.16
N ALA A 177 1.87 9.46 10.43
CA ALA A 177 3.15 8.86 10.75
C ALA A 177 3.18 8.31 12.21
N PRO A 178 4.16 7.47 12.58
CA PRO A 178 4.25 6.86 13.91
C PRO A 178 4.16 7.83 15.09
N ASP A 179 4.64 9.07 14.95
CA ASP A 179 4.58 10.07 16.01
C ASP A 179 3.25 10.85 16.09
N GLY A 180 2.28 10.51 15.24
CA GLY A 180 0.97 11.14 15.16
C GLY A 180 0.89 12.33 14.19
N THR A 181 2.00 12.73 13.55
CA THR A 181 2.01 13.79 12.53
C THR A 181 1.25 13.34 11.28
N TYR A 182 0.42 14.23 10.73
CA TYR A 182 -0.22 13.99 9.43
C TYR A 182 0.75 14.31 8.31
N VAL A 183 0.97 13.35 7.41
CA VAL A 183 1.87 13.46 6.27
C VAL A 183 1.05 13.35 4.99
N LEU A 184 1.11 14.37 4.14
CA LEU A 184 0.49 14.41 2.82
C LEU A 184 1.59 14.17 1.78
N LEU A 185 1.62 12.99 1.18
CA LEU A 185 2.36 12.77 -0.07
C LEU A 185 1.53 13.30 -1.24
N PHE A 186 2.19 13.82 -2.25
CA PHE A 186 1.55 14.31 -3.45
C PHE A 186 2.53 14.28 -4.62
N SER A 187 2.01 14.41 -5.83
CA SER A 187 2.83 14.53 -7.02
C SER A 187 2.87 15.96 -7.51
N ALA A 188 3.98 16.37 -8.12
CA ALA A 188 4.18 17.75 -8.52
C ALA A 188 4.91 17.88 -9.85
N GLY A 189 4.54 18.91 -10.61
CA GLY A 189 5.00 19.13 -11.98
C GLY A 189 4.10 18.49 -13.02
N SER A 190 4.62 18.27 -14.23
CA SER A 190 3.88 17.66 -15.33
C SER A 190 4.17 16.15 -15.40
N TYR A 191 3.14 15.30 -15.32
CA TYR A 191 3.32 13.84 -15.44
C TYR A 191 4.00 13.40 -16.76
N ALA A 192 4.00 14.27 -17.76
CA ALA A 192 4.58 14.04 -19.08
C ALA A 192 6.05 14.47 -19.19
N THR A 193 6.74 14.75 -18.08
CA THR A 193 8.12 15.24 -18.07
C THR A 193 8.96 14.52 -17.00
N ALA A 194 10.29 14.56 -17.15
CA ALA A 194 11.22 13.91 -16.23
C ALA A 194 11.43 14.67 -14.90
N ASP A 195 10.99 15.92 -14.84
CA ASP A 195 11.03 16.78 -13.65
C ASP A 195 9.81 16.59 -12.73
N TYR A 196 8.86 15.71 -13.12
CA TYR A 196 7.78 15.25 -12.24
C TYR A 196 8.35 14.55 -11.00
N PHE A 197 7.79 14.82 -9.83
CA PHE A 197 8.31 14.27 -8.58
C PHE A 197 7.23 14.02 -7.53
N THR A 198 7.54 13.15 -6.57
CA THR A 198 6.75 12.96 -5.36
C THR A 198 7.25 13.90 -4.28
N GLY A 199 6.40 14.82 -3.82
CA GLY A 199 6.62 15.70 -2.69
C GLY A 199 5.93 15.21 -1.43
N TYR A 200 6.30 15.78 -0.28
CA TYR A 200 5.54 15.62 0.96
C TYR A 200 5.41 16.92 1.74
N ALA A 201 4.31 17.02 2.49
CA ALA A 201 3.98 18.11 3.38
C ALA A 201 3.43 17.56 4.70
N ILE A 202 3.55 18.31 5.80
CA ILE A 202 3.14 17.83 7.13
C ILE A 202 2.19 18.79 7.85
N SER A 203 1.38 18.25 8.75
CA SER A 203 0.45 19.00 9.60
C SER A 203 0.25 18.31 10.96
N LYS A 204 -0.08 19.10 12.00
CA LYS A 204 -0.54 18.59 13.30
C LYS A 204 -2.05 18.29 13.34
N LYS A 205 -2.79 18.66 12.29
CA LYS A 205 -4.25 18.47 12.17
C LYS A 205 -4.60 17.85 10.83
N LEU A 206 -5.55 16.93 10.83
CA LEU A 206 -6.00 16.25 9.62
C LEU A 206 -6.40 17.25 8.51
N SER A 207 -7.11 18.32 8.88
CA SER A 207 -7.59 19.36 7.97
C SER A 207 -6.54 20.44 7.63
N GLY A 208 -5.30 20.28 8.06
CA GLY A 208 -4.21 21.22 7.78
C GLY A 208 -4.16 22.45 8.71
N PRO A 209 -3.44 23.50 8.30
CA PRO A 209 -2.71 23.62 7.03
C PRO A 209 -1.53 22.64 6.93
N TYR A 210 -1.20 22.18 5.71
CA TYR A 210 0.00 21.36 5.47
C TYR A 210 1.14 22.24 4.98
N HIS A 211 2.34 21.97 5.49
CA HIS A 211 3.55 22.71 5.13
C HIS A 211 4.50 21.81 4.35
N TYR A 212 4.82 22.21 3.11
CA TYR A 212 5.75 21.50 2.24
C TYR A 212 7.12 21.33 2.91
N GLN A 213 7.67 20.12 2.84
CA GLN A 213 8.94 19.76 3.47
C GLN A 213 10.05 19.42 2.46
N GLY A 214 9.69 18.97 1.25
CA GLY A 214 10.66 18.61 0.22
C GLY A 214 10.16 17.50 -0.70
N ALA A 215 11.03 17.06 -1.61
CA ALA A 215 10.78 15.87 -2.42
C ALA A 215 11.11 14.60 -1.63
N LEU A 216 10.19 13.63 -1.70
CA LEU A 216 10.42 12.25 -1.29
C LEU A 216 11.15 11.47 -2.39
N ALA A 217 10.75 11.68 -3.64
CA ALA A 217 11.34 10.99 -4.80
C ALA A 217 11.40 11.90 -6.02
N THR A 218 12.59 12.00 -6.63
CA THR A 218 12.85 12.66 -7.91
C THR A 218 13.57 11.68 -8.82
N THR A 219 13.59 11.96 -10.13
CA THR A 219 14.37 11.18 -11.10
C THR A 219 15.85 11.08 -10.69
N ALA A 220 16.43 12.18 -10.22
CA ALA A 220 17.83 12.24 -9.80
C ALA A 220 18.08 11.50 -8.48
N LEU A 221 17.22 11.64 -7.47
CA LEU A 221 17.32 10.91 -6.20
C LEU A 221 17.28 9.38 -6.43
N LEU A 222 16.49 8.94 -7.41
CA LEU A 222 16.35 7.55 -7.83
C LEU A 222 17.37 7.11 -8.90
N LYS A 223 18.45 7.90 -9.10
CA LYS A 223 19.56 7.59 -10.02
C LYS A 223 19.10 7.25 -11.45
N ASN A 224 18.06 7.93 -11.92
CA ASN A 224 17.44 7.73 -13.24
C ASN A 224 16.86 6.33 -13.49
N GLN A 225 16.72 5.48 -12.47
CA GLN A 225 16.09 4.16 -12.62
C GLN A 225 14.58 4.26 -12.81
N ILE A 226 13.98 5.30 -12.21
CA ILE A 226 12.58 5.67 -12.33
C ILE A 226 12.54 7.13 -12.74
N VAL A 227 11.93 7.43 -13.89
CA VAL A 227 11.86 8.78 -14.44
C VAL A 227 10.47 9.37 -14.19
N GLY A 228 10.42 10.55 -13.57
CA GLY A 228 9.17 11.21 -13.21
C GLY A 228 8.34 10.40 -12.21
N PRO A 229 8.87 10.08 -11.01
CA PRO A 229 8.12 9.33 -10.01
C PRO A 229 6.93 10.13 -9.45
N GLY A 230 5.76 9.52 -9.33
CA GLY A 230 4.57 10.14 -8.75
C GLY A 230 3.42 9.17 -8.50
N GLY A 231 2.28 9.68 -8.03
CA GLY A 231 1.13 8.88 -7.58
C GLY A 231 1.50 7.97 -6.42
N ALA A 232 2.24 8.50 -5.45
CA ALA A 232 2.86 7.70 -4.41
C ALA A 232 1.86 7.34 -3.30
N GLU A 233 1.89 6.07 -2.88
CA GLU A 233 1.00 5.52 -1.87
C GLU A 233 1.79 4.55 -0.97
N LEU A 234 1.56 4.57 0.34
CA LEU A 234 2.10 3.54 1.24
C LEU A 234 1.12 2.38 1.34
N VAL A 235 1.67 1.17 1.26
CA VAL A 235 0.98 -0.09 1.49
C VAL A 235 1.72 -0.89 2.56
N GLN A 236 1.00 -1.71 3.33
CA GLN A 236 1.68 -2.72 4.13
C GLN A 236 2.23 -3.80 3.21
N GLY A 237 3.55 -3.94 3.21
CA GLY A 237 4.28 -5.01 2.56
C GLY A 237 4.33 -6.28 3.41
N LYS A 238 5.23 -7.20 3.04
CA LYS A 238 5.44 -8.44 3.81
C LYS A 238 6.00 -8.13 5.19
N ASN A 239 5.57 -8.90 6.20
CA ASN A 239 6.00 -8.78 7.59
C ASN A 239 5.72 -7.39 8.22
N ASP A 240 4.60 -6.77 7.85
CA ASP A 240 4.15 -5.47 8.37
C ASP A 240 5.14 -4.32 8.12
N VAL A 241 6.02 -4.47 7.14
CA VAL A 241 6.94 -3.42 6.70
C VAL A 241 6.21 -2.55 5.67
N GLU A 242 6.07 -1.26 5.95
CA GLU A 242 5.51 -0.32 4.98
C GLU A 242 6.40 -0.22 3.73
N THR A 243 5.76 -0.21 2.57
CA THR A 243 6.41 -0.08 1.28
C THR A 243 5.76 1.05 0.50
N LEU A 244 6.56 1.83 -0.25
CA LEU A 244 6.05 2.88 -1.11
C LEU A 244 5.81 2.32 -2.52
N LEU A 245 4.58 2.48 -3.00
CA LEU A 245 4.23 2.29 -4.40
C LEU A 245 4.20 3.63 -5.10
N LEU A 246 4.68 3.70 -6.33
CA LEU A 246 4.54 4.88 -7.19
C LEU A 246 4.61 4.49 -8.67
N HIS A 247 4.18 5.37 -9.57
CA HIS A 247 4.41 5.20 -10.99
C HIS A 247 5.60 6.02 -11.50
N GLY A 248 6.21 5.57 -12.59
CA GLY A 248 7.24 6.33 -13.33
C GLY A 248 7.44 5.81 -14.74
N TRP A 249 8.11 6.58 -15.58
CA TRP A 249 8.35 6.27 -16.99
C TRP A 249 9.41 5.17 -17.19
N ILE A 250 9.09 4.24 -18.07
CA ILE A 250 10.05 3.31 -18.70
C ILE A 250 10.26 3.68 -20.17
N ASN A 251 11.45 3.34 -20.69
CA ASN A 251 11.84 3.59 -22.09
C ASN A 251 11.84 5.08 -22.50
N GLY A 252 12.02 5.99 -21.53
CA GLY A 252 12.05 7.43 -21.73
C GLY A 252 10.68 8.10 -21.64
N VAL A 253 10.65 9.43 -21.73
CA VAL A 253 9.42 10.22 -21.58
C VAL A 253 8.78 10.48 -22.95
N ASN A 254 7.47 10.23 -23.08
CA ASN A 254 6.67 10.48 -24.29
C ASN A 254 7.26 9.93 -25.60
N LYS A 255 7.88 8.75 -25.55
CA LYS A 255 8.36 8.03 -26.73
C LYS A 255 7.33 7.00 -27.20
N THR A 256 7.39 6.59 -28.47
CA THR A 256 6.45 5.63 -29.07
C THR A 256 6.34 4.29 -28.33
N LYS A 257 7.36 3.89 -27.56
CA LYS A 257 7.38 2.66 -26.75
C LYS A 257 7.48 2.91 -25.24
N SER A 258 7.29 4.15 -24.80
CA SER A 258 7.29 4.49 -23.37
C SER A 258 5.94 4.26 -22.74
N SER A 259 5.94 3.87 -21.47
CA SER A 259 4.75 3.81 -20.62
C SER A 259 5.14 4.19 -19.20
N ARG A 260 4.15 4.45 -18.35
CA ARG A 260 4.35 4.54 -16.90
C ARG A 260 4.05 3.19 -16.28
N GLN A 261 4.99 2.67 -15.50
CA GLN A 261 4.85 1.42 -14.76
C GLN A 261 4.74 1.69 -13.27
N LEU A 262 4.14 0.75 -12.55
CA LEU A 262 4.13 0.72 -11.09
C LEU A 262 5.48 0.19 -10.58
N TYR A 263 6.02 0.86 -9.57
CA TYR A 263 7.24 0.48 -8.86
C TYR A 263 6.94 0.33 -7.39
N GLU A 264 7.70 -0.57 -6.76
CA GLU A 264 7.72 -0.80 -5.33
C GLU A 264 9.09 -0.39 -4.79
N LEU A 265 9.11 0.46 -3.77
CA LEU A 265 10.31 1.00 -3.14
C LEU A 265 10.26 0.74 -1.65
N SER A 266 11.36 0.24 -1.09
CA SER A 266 11.52 0.13 0.35
C SER A 266 11.39 1.50 1.00
N PHE A 267 10.64 1.55 2.11
CA PHE A 267 10.23 2.77 2.77
C PHE A 267 10.54 2.71 4.26
N LEU A 268 10.81 3.87 4.86
CA LEU A 268 10.91 4.01 6.31
C LEU A 268 10.57 5.43 6.76
N TRP A 269 10.20 5.55 8.04
CA TRP A 269 10.07 6.83 8.74
C TRP A 269 11.37 7.17 9.47
N GLU A 270 12.00 8.28 9.11
CA GLU A 270 13.03 8.92 9.93
C GLU A 270 12.39 9.90 10.91
N GLU A 271 12.95 10.01 12.11
CA GLU A 271 12.50 10.94 13.15
C GLU A 271 10.98 10.88 13.44
N GLY A 272 10.36 9.72 13.18
CA GLY A 272 8.94 9.45 13.45
C GLY A 272 7.94 10.02 12.43
N HIS A 273 8.35 10.87 11.49
CA HIS A 273 7.45 11.48 10.49
C HIS A 273 8.10 11.93 9.18
N ILE A 274 9.41 11.76 9.01
CA ILE A 274 10.11 12.10 7.76
C ILE A 274 10.08 10.87 6.85
N PRO A 275 9.32 10.89 5.74
CA PRO A 275 9.28 9.76 4.82
C PRO A 275 10.61 9.63 4.07
N LYS A 276 11.13 8.41 3.96
CA LYS A 276 12.32 8.08 3.18
C LYS A 276 12.10 6.85 2.31
N VAL A 277 12.68 6.89 1.12
CA VAL A 277 12.85 5.71 0.26
C VAL A 277 14.29 5.26 0.28
N THR A 278 14.51 3.97 0.48
CA THR A 278 15.86 3.38 0.38
C THR A 278 16.13 2.95 -1.06
N LYS A 279 17.39 3.09 -1.47
CA LYS A 279 17.88 2.99 -2.85
C LYS A 279 18.41 1.61 -3.18
#